data_AF-A0A9W8MFD7-F1
#
_entry.id   AF-A0A9W8MFD7-F1
#
_cell.length_a   1.000
_cell.length_b   1.000
_cell.length_c   1.000
_cell.angle_alpha   90.00
_cell.angle_beta   90.00
_cell.angle_gamma   90.00
#
_symmetry.space_group_name_H-M   'P 1'
#
loop_
_entity.id
_entity.type
_entity.pdbx_description
1 polymer ?
#
loop_
_entity_poly.entity_id
_entity_poly.type
_entity_poly.pdbx_seq_one_letter_code
_entity_poly.pdbx_strand_id
1 'polypeptide(L)'
;MKAYGSSIDNFSSPEEMLAALRDAIAAHQAVVTRGLFHRDICHNTILLAVRGVKAKIGHRGVLMDLDMAIGPVRPESDEFEKRFKLGIVLFQPAIILKALSLSDDMKVTIPAHDCLDDVEAFFWLFCYLVFTHNPTGGNGPKNYFHYQIRKWMNQSNADKSKGLFLLSNSVPAEAKRAMYPGWKEVCMDLFLQFREIVRDVYSRKECLLYDEPEPLEDGTTPNRFSEVLKDVDDVYKRVLTLFDGALKKALDRSVANQLNDGVSIDSTANPGPIQDAALEQSRVRPRTRSIRRLKSAPEEVPGGSGSNKRRTMESGNAESPTRPKRACIPSRVPGPSALSQFAVEGNDD
;
A
#
# COMPACT_ATOMS: atom_id res chain seq x y z
N MET A 1 -15.11 -16.40 -7.14
CA MET A 1 -13.72 -15.98 -6.87
C MET A 1 -12.94 -17.17 -6.38
N LYS A 2 -11.67 -17.32 -6.77
CA LYS A 2 -10.76 -18.29 -6.12
C LYS A 2 -10.61 -17.89 -4.65
N ALA A 3 -10.45 -18.86 -3.75
CA ALA A 3 -10.11 -18.57 -2.37
C ALA A 3 -8.68 -17.97 -2.34
N TYR A 4 -8.56 -16.76 -1.82
CA TYR A 4 -7.28 -16.11 -1.53
C TYR A 4 -7.06 -16.07 -0.01
N GLY A 5 -5.83 -15.81 0.40
CA GLY A 5 -5.45 -15.74 1.81
C GLY A 5 -5.94 -14.46 2.49
N SER A 6 -5.42 -14.23 3.70
CA SER A 6 -5.65 -13.00 4.46
C SER A 6 -4.95 -11.78 3.86
N SER A 7 -5.26 -10.59 4.37
CA SER A 7 -4.53 -9.36 4.07
C SER A 7 -3.03 -9.48 4.37
N ILE A 8 -2.23 -8.68 3.67
CA ILE A 8 -0.77 -8.80 3.68
C ILE A 8 -0.15 -8.61 5.06
N ASP A 9 -0.76 -7.85 5.95
CA ASP A 9 -0.33 -7.64 7.34
C ASP A 9 -0.42 -8.90 8.23
N ASN A 10 -1.02 -9.99 7.73
CA ASN A 10 -1.06 -11.29 8.40
C ASN A 10 0.03 -12.27 7.90
N PHE A 11 1.10 -11.75 7.30
CA PHE A 11 2.25 -12.56 6.88
C PHE A 11 2.89 -13.29 8.07
N SER A 12 3.64 -14.34 7.79
CA SER A 12 4.31 -15.17 8.79
C SER A 12 5.82 -15.23 8.63
N SER A 13 6.33 -14.70 7.51
CA SER A 13 7.76 -14.66 7.22
C SER A 13 8.12 -13.49 6.28
N PRO A 14 9.41 -13.09 6.24
CA PRO A 14 9.90 -12.12 5.26
C PRO A 14 9.67 -12.55 3.81
N GLU A 15 9.86 -13.84 3.52
CA GLU A 15 9.67 -14.41 2.18
C GLU A 15 8.23 -14.21 1.71
N GLU A 16 7.25 -14.56 2.56
CA GLU A 16 5.82 -14.45 2.23
C GLU A 16 5.42 -12.99 1.96
N MET A 17 5.85 -12.06 2.82
CA MET A 17 5.56 -10.63 2.68
C MET A 17 6.18 -10.03 1.42
N LEU A 18 7.47 -10.32 1.17
CA LEU A 18 8.19 -9.80 0.00
C LEU A 18 7.65 -10.38 -1.30
N ALA A 19 7.36 -11.68 -1.34
CA ALA A 19 6.76 -12.33 -2.49
C ALA A 19 5.38 -11.75 -2.81
N ALA A 20 4.58 -11.46 -1.79
CA ALA A 20 3.26 -10.87 -1.96
C ALA A 20 3.32 -9.42 -2.49
N LEU A 21 4.17 -8.56 -1.90
CA LEU A 21 4.39 -7.20 -2.40
C LEU A 21 4.92 -7.22 -3.84
N ARG A 22 5.91 -8.06 -4.13
CA ARG A 22 6.50 -8.18 -5.47
C ARG A 22 5.45 -8.53 -6.51
N ASP A 23 4.66 -9.57 -6.25
CA ASP A 23 3.63 -10.02 -7.19
C ASP A 23 2.50 -8.98 -7.32
N ALA A 24 2.16 -8.25 -6.24
CA ALA A 24 1.19 -7.16 -6.28
C ALA A 24 1.68 -5.94 -7.09
N ILE A 25 2.96 -5.56 -6.99
CA ILE A 25 3.57 -4.49 -7.79
C ILE A 25 3.60 -4.88 -9.27
N ALA A 26 3.92 -6.13 -9.59
CA ALA A 26 3.87 -6.62 -10.96
C ALA A 26 2.43 -6.63 -11.53
N ALA A 27 1.46 -7.00 -10.70
CA ALA A 27 0.04 -6.92 -11.07
C ALA A 27 -0.40 -5.47 -11.29
N HIS A 28 0.05 -4.55 -10.43
CA HIS A 28 -0.20 -3.12 -10.57
C HIS A 28 0.38 -2.56 -11.88
N GLN A 29 1.62 -2.91 -12.22
CA GLN A 29 2.22 -2.55 -13.52
C GLN A 29 1.34 -3.04 -14.68
N ALA A 30 0.84 -4.28 -14.63
CA ALA A 30 -0.06 -4.80 -15.66
C ALA A 30 -1.41 -4.05 -15.72
N VAL A 31 -1.93 -3.55 -14.60
CA VAL A 31 -3.12 -2.69 -14.56
C VAL A 31 -2.82 -1.33 -15.21
N VAL A 32 -1.65 -0.75 -14.92
CA VAL A 32 -1.19 0.52 -15.50
C VAL A 32 -1.01 0.42 -17.02
N THR A 33 -0.49 -0.70 -17.55
CA THR A 33 -0.40 -0.90 -19.01
C THR A 33 -1.77 -0.94 -19.72
N ARG A 34 -2.86 -1.10 -18.96
CA ARG A 34 -4.24 -1.02 -19.47
C ARG A 34 -4.86 0.38 -19.25
N GLY A 35 -4.05 1.36 -18.86
CA GLY A 35 -4.46 2.73 -18.62
C GLY A 35 -5.25 2.93 -17.33
N LEU A 36 -5.07 2.08 -16.30
CA LEU A 36 -5.76 2.21 -15.02
C LEU A 36 -4.78 2.47 -13.86
N PHE A 37 -5.14 3.38 -12.96
CA PHE A 37 -4.41 3.66 -11.71
C PHE A 37 -5.24 3.21 -10.52
N HIS A 38 -4.65 2.54 -9.53
CA HIS A 38 -5.36 1.85 -8.45
C HIS A 38 -5.93 2.79 -7.39
N ARG A 39 -5.17 3.80 -6.96
CA ARG A 39 -5.53 4.87 -6.01
C ARG A 39 -5.80 4.48 -4.56
N ASP A 40 -6.00 3.19 -4.27
CA ASP A 40 -6.23 2.71 -2.91
C ASP A 40 -5.26 1.60 -2.47
N ILE A 41 -3.98 1.71 -2.82
CA ILE A 41 -2.97 0.76 -2.35
C ILE A 41 -2.86 0.83 -0.82
N CYS A 42 -3.30 -0.24 -0.15
CA CYS A 42 -3.18 -0.40 1.30
C CYS A 42 -3.03 -1.88 1.70
N HIS A 43 -2.80 -2.14 2.99
CA HIS A 43 -2.64 -3.51 3.52
C HIS A 43 -3.84 -4.43 3.24
N ASN A 44 -5.05 -3.89 3.12
CA ASN A 44 -6.25 -4.69 2.85
C ASN A 44 -6.46 -5.01 1.37
N THR A 45 -5.84 -4.24 0.47
CA THR A 45 -5.93 -4.44 -0.99
C THR A 45 -4.94 -5.45 -1.54
N ILE A 46 -4.04 -5.97 -0.69
CA ILE A 46 -3.10 -7.01 -1.06
C ILE A 46 -3.36 -8.25 -0.20
N LEU A 47 -3.70 -9.35 -0.87
CA LEU A 47 -3.91 -10.64 -0.22
C LEU A 47 -2.68 -11.53 -0.37
N LEU A 48 -2.43 -12.31 0.67
CA LEU A 48 -1.47 -13.41 0.65
C LEU A 48 -2.03 -14.61 -0.12
N ALA A 49 -1.14 -15.51 -0.53
CA ALA A 49 -1.54 -16.85 -0.93
C ALA A 49 -2.25 -17.60 0.21
N VAL A 50 -3.07 -18.60 -0.14
CA VAL A 50 -3.73 -19.46 0.85
C VAL A 50 -2.67 -20.26 1.61
N ARG A 51 -2.67 -20.16 2.94
CA ARG A 51 -1.74 -20.90 3.80
C ARG A 51 -1.83 -22.41 3.57
N GLY A 52 -0.68 -23.07 3.58
CA GLY A 52 -0.57 -24.51 3.31
C GLY A 52 -0.68 -24.88 1.82
N VAL A 53 -0.95 -23.92 0.93
CA VAL A 53 -0.96 -24.13 -0.51
C VAL A 53 0.28 -23.48 -1.11
N LYS A 54 1.13 -24.27 -1.78
CA LYS A 54 2.30 -23.74 -2.48
C LYS A 54 1.85 -22.93 -3.70
N ALA A 55 1.83 -21.61 -3.57
CA ALA A 55 1.52 -20.71 -4.67
C ALA A 55 2.64 -20.73 -5.73
N LYS A 56 2.25 -20.63 -7.00
CA LYS A 56 3.19 -20.46 -8.11
C LYS A 56 3.82 -19.07 -8.03
N ILE A 57 5.04 -18.93 -8.56
CA ILE A 57 5.66 -17.61 -8.78
C ILE A 57 4.70 -16.74 -9.59
N GLY A 58 4.51 -15.48 -9.17
CA GLY A 58 3.51 -14.57 -9.75
C GLY A 58 2.11 -14.67 -9.17
N HIS A 59 1.87 -15.59 -8.21
CA HIS A 59 0.57 -15.79 -7.55
C HIS A 59 0.68 -15.85 -6.02
N ARG A 60 1.76 -15.31 -5.45
CA ARG A 60 2.01 -15.31 -4.00
C ARG A 60 1.40 -14.09 -3.31
N GLY A 61 1.15 -13.03 -4.07
CA GLY A 61 0.35 -11.87 -3.70
C GLY A 61 -0.71 -11.57 -4.75
N VAL A 62 -1.85 -11.05 -4.31
CA VAL A 62 -2.96 -10.66 -5.18
C VAL A 62 -3.38 -9.24 -4.85
N LEU A 63 -3.26 -8.35 -5.83
CA LEU A 63 -3.83 -7.01 -5.79
C LEU A 63 -5.33 -7.09 -6.10
N MET A 64 -6.15 -6.48 -5.26
CA MET A 64 -7.60 -6.43 -5.38
C MET A 64 -8.12 -5.03 -5.11
N ASP A 65 -9.43 -4.84 -5.29
CA ASP A 65 -10.13 -3.56 -5.03
C ASP A 65 -9.82 -2.45 -6.04
N LEU A 66 -10.28 -2.66 -7.28
CA LEU A 66 -10.18 -1.67 -8.36
C LEU A 66 -11.37 -0.70 -8.38
N ASP A 67 -12.20 -0.65 -7.34
CA ASP A 67 -13.40 0.19 -7.30
C ASP A 67 -13.07 1.69 -7.29
N MET A 68 -11.86 2.03 -6.85
CA MET A 68 -11.32 3.39 -6.86
C MET A 68 -10.46 3.70 -8.08
N ALA A 69 -10.27 2.71 -8.96
CA ALA A 69 -9.39 2.84 -10.09
C ALA A 69 -9.96 3.81 -11.14
N ILE A 70 -9.10 4.63 -11.71
CA ILE A 70 -9.49 5.57 -12.77
C ILE A 70 -8.62 5.39 -14.00
N GLY A 71 -9.20 5.74 -15.14
CA GLY A 71 -8.45 5.96 -16.37
C GLY A 71 -7.67 7.29 -16.36
N PRO A 72 -6.93 7.58 -17.43
CA PRO A 72 -6.15 8.82 -17.56
C PRO A 72 -7.03 10.08 -17.64
N VAL A 73 -8.32 9.94 -17.95
CA VAL A 73 -9.27 11.05 -18.01
C VAL A 73 -9.82 11.34 -16.61
N ARG A 74 -9.58 12.56 -16.12
CA ARG A 74 -10.05 13.01 -14.81
C ARG A 74 -11.58 13.17 -14.84
N PRO A 75 -12.34 12.53 -13.94
CA PRO A 75 -13.74 12.88 -13.74
C PRO A 75 -13.83 14.29 -13.13
N GLU A 76 -14.89 15.04 -13.46
CA GLU A 76 -15.09 16.41 -12.98
C GLU A 76 -14.94 16.52 -11.44
N SER A 77 -14.34 17.63 -11.01
CA SER A 77 -13.38 17.76 -9.91
C SER A 77 -13.89 17.61 -8.48
N ASP A 78 -15.16 17.29 -8.24
CA ASP A 78 -15.76 17.36 -6.90
C ASP A 78 -15.70 16.03 -6.14
N GLU A 79 -15.74 14.90 -6.86
CA GLU A 79 -15.73 13.56 -6.26
C GLU A 79 -14.31 13.06 -5.98
N PHE A 80 -13.34 13.48 -6.79
CA PHE A 80 -11.93 13.15 -6.63
C PHE A 80 -11.38 13.66 -5.30
N GLU A 81 -11.64 14.93 -4.99
CA GLU A 81 -11.17 15.56 -3.74
C GLU A 81 -11.85 14.94 -2.51
N LYS A 82 -13.17 14.71 -2.56
CA LYS A 82 -13.92 14.05 -1.48
C LYS A 82 -13.41 12.63 -1.22
N ARG A 83 -13.17 11.85 -2.28
CA ARG A 83 -12.68 10.47 -2.16
C ARG A 83 -11.22 10.39 -1.73
N PHE A 84 -10.38 11.33 -2.17
CA PHE A 84 -9.00 11.42 -1.70
C PHE A 84 -8.96 11.80 -0.21
N LYS A 85 -9.81 12.74 0.26
CA LYS A 85 -9.96 13.04 1.69
C LYS A 85 -10.41 11.83 2.54
N LEU A 86 -11.04 10.82 1.93
CA LEU A 86 -11.49 9.58 2.58
C LEU A 86 -10.44 8.44 2.57
N GLY A 87 -9.35 8.58 1.83
CA GLY A 87 -8.30 7.58 1.76
C GLY A 87 -7.57 7.37 3.09
N ILE A 88 -6.93 6.22 3.25
CA ILE A 88 -6.06 6.00 4.42
C ILE A 88 -4.81 6.87 4.24
N VAL A 89 -4.78 8.04 4.90
CA VAL A 89 -3.71 9.06 4.85
C VAL A 89 -2.29 8.45 4.91
N LEU A 90 -2.13 7.36 5.67
CA LEU A 90 -0.88 6.62 5.80
C LEU A 90 -0.26 6.23 4.44
N PHE A 91 -1.06 5.87 3.44
CA PHE A 91 -0.56 5.37 2.15
C PHE A 91 -0.64 6.41 1.03
N GLN A 92 -1.15 7.61 1.30
CA GLN A 92 -1.26 8.66 0.29
C GLN A 92 0.10 9.23 -0.13
N PRO A 93 0.30 9.57 -1.40
CA PRO A 93 1.54 10.16 -1.89
C PRO A 93 1.79 11.53 -1.24
N ALA A 94 3.06 11.82 -0.92
CA ALA A 94 3.48 13.02 -0.24
C ALA A 94 3.18 14.29 -1.06
N ILE A 95 3.32 14.22 -2.39
CA ILE A 95 3.08 15.38 -3.25
C ILE A 95 1.61 15.82 -3.25
N ILE A 96 0.67 14.87 -3.20
CA ILE A 96 -0.77 15.20 -3.14
C ILE A 96 -1.13 15.74 -1.76
N LEU A 97 -0.55 15.17 -0.69
CA LEU A 97 -0.70 15.71 0.67
C LEU A 97 -0.17 17.15 0.77
N LYS A 98 0.95 17.45 0.11
CA LYS A 98 1.51 18.81 0.00
C LYS A 98 0.60 19.75 -0.78
N ALA A 99 0.05 19.31 -1.92
CA ALA A 99 -0.89 20.12 -2.68
C ALA A 99 -2.15 20.45 -1.84
N LEU A 100 -2.68 19.46 -1.11
CA LEU A 100 -3.82 19.62 -0.21
C LEU A 100 -3.53 20.57 0.96
N SER A 101 -2.30 20.60 1.48
CA SER A 101 -1.94 21.52 2.56
C SER A 101 -1.77 22.96 2.07
N LEU A 102 -1.60 23.17 0.76
CA LEU A 102 -1.41 24.47 0.12
C LEU A 102 -2.68 24.99 -0.59
N SER A 103 -3.68 24.15 -0.85
CA SER A 103 -4.85 24.50 -1.67
C SER A 103 -5.67 25.64 -1.06
N ASP A 104 -5.78 25.68 0.27
CA ASP A 104 -6.59 26.68 0.97
C ASP A 104 -5.91 28.06 1.02
N ASP A 105 -4.57 28.10 1.06
CA ASP A 105 -3.78 29.32 1.27
C ASP A 105 -3.21 29.91 -0.03
N MET A 106 -2.83 29.06 -1.00
CA MET A 106 -2.03 29.45 -2.17
C MET A 106 -2.72 29.17 -3.51
N LYS A 107 -3.99 28.76 -3.51
CA LYS A 107 -4.77 28.38 -4.71
C LYS A 107 -4.08 27.32 -5.58
N VAL A 108 -3.23 26.47 -5.00
CA VAL A 108 -2.59 25.39 -5.73
C VAL A 108 -3.64 24.34 -6.10
N THR A 109 -3.81 24.10 -7.39
CA THR A 109 -4.66 23.04 -7.91
C THR A 109 -4.10 21.66 -7.52
N ILE A 110 -4.96 20.78 -7.01
CA ILE A 110 -4.56 19.40 -6.66
C ILE A 110 -4.19 18.66 -7.96
N PRO A 111 -2.94 18.15 -8.09
CA PRO A 111 -2.52 17.40 -9.26
C PRO A 111 -3.38 16.15 -9.50
N ALA A 112 -3.42 15.70 -10.76
CA ALA A 112 -4.02 14.42 -11.08
C ALA A 112 -3.20 13.28 -10.46
N HIS A 113 -3.89 12.27 -9.92
CA HIS A 113 -3.24 11.04 -9.44
C HIS A 113 -2.71 10.24 -10.63
N ASP A 114 -1.51 9.70 -10.50
CA ASP A 114 -0.85 8.89 -11.53
C ASP A 114 -0.29 7.57 -10.98
N CYS A 115 0.29 6.75 -11.86
CA CYS A 115 0.80 5.45 -11.48
C CYS A 115 2.00 5.50 -10.52
N LEU A 116 2.79 6.57 -10.51
CA LEU A 116 3.93 6.71 -9.59
C LEU A 116 3.45 7.04 -8.17
N ASP A 117 2.28 7.65 -8.02
CA ASP A 117 1.64 7.83 -6.72
C ASP A 117 1.24 6.50 -6.08
N ASP A 118 0.78 5.53 -6.87
CA ASP A 118 0.53 4.16 -6.41
C ASP A 118 1.84 3.44 -6.04
N VAL A 119 2.92 3.65 -6.82
CA VAL A 119 4.26 3.10 -6.49
C VAL A 119 4.76 3.66 -5.15
N GLU A 120 4.58 4.96 -4.91
CA GLU A 120 4.88 5.57 -3.62
C GLU A 120 3.99 4.98 -2.49
N ALA A 121 2.72 4.69 -2.75
CA ALA A 121 1.85 4.03 -1.78
C ALA A 121 2.35 2.61 -1.40
N PHE A 122 2.89 1.84 -2.36
CA PHE A 122 3.58 0.58 -2.06
C PHE A 122 4.80 0.78 -1.14
N PHE A 123 5.56 1.86 -1.33
CA PHE A 123 6.69 2.18 -0.44
C PHE A 123 6.22 2.48 0.98
N TRP A 124 5.14 3.27 1.14
CA TRP A 124 4.57 3.53 2.47
C TRP A 124 4.03 2.26 3.13
N LEU A 125 3.41 1.37 2.37
CA LEU A 125 2.96 0.06 2.84
C LEU A 125 4.14 -0.81 3.28
N PHE A 126 5.20 -0.89 2.48
CA PHE A 126 6.42 -1.60 2.83
C PHE A 126 7.04 -1.06 4.14
N CYS A 127 7.15 0.26 4.28
CA CYS A 127 7.64 0.89 5.51
C CYS A 127 6.75 0.55 6.71
N TYR A 128 5.42 0.63 6.54
CA TYR A 128 4.47 0.25 7.57
C TYR A 128 4.71 -1.19 8.05
N LEU A 129 4.80 -2.15 7.14
CA LEU A 129 5.01 -3.56 7.47
C LEU A 129 6.36 -3.76 8.19
N VAL A 130 7.47 -3.26 7.64
CA VAL A 130 8.83 -3.51 8.18
C VAL A 130 9.10 -2.82 9.51
N PHE A 131 8.52 -1.63 9.76
CA PHE A 131 8.79 -0.88 10.98
C PHE A 131 7.79 -1.12 12.13
N THR A 132 6.61 -1.68 11.85
CA THR A 132 5.59 -1.98 12.89
C THR A 132 5.46 -3.46 13.21
N HIS A 133 5.80 -4.35 12.26
CA HIS A 133 5.75 -5.78 12.47
C HIS A 133 7.16 -6.36 12.62
N ASN A 134 7.26 -7.41 13.43
CA ASN A 134 8.45 -8.23 13.45
C ASN A 134 8.48 -9.18 12.22
N PRO A 135 9.61 -9.85 11.94
CA PRO A 135 9.74 -10.73 10.77
C PRO A 135 8.74 -11.89 10.70
N THR A 136 8.07 -12.25 11.80
CA THR A 136 7.07 -13.33 11.86
C THR A 136 5.63 -12.82 11.85
N GLY A 137 5.42 -11.53 11.54
CA GLY A 137 4.11 -10.89 11.43
C GLY A 137 3.47 -10.47 12.76
N GLY A 138 4.14 -10.68 13.88
CA GLY A 138 3.68 -10.14 15.15
C GLY A 138 3.97 -8.65 15.28
N ASN A 139 3.32 -7.99 16.24
CA ASN A 139 3.67 -6.61 16.58
C ASN A 139 5.11 -6.55 17.13
N GLY A 140 5.85 -5.55 16.68
CA GLY A 140 7.15 -5.23 17.23
C GLY A 140 7.08 -4.33 18.49
N PRO A 141 8.11 -4.27 19.36
CA PRO A 141 8.27 -3.14 20.27
C PRO A 141 8.17 -1.79 19.56
N LYS A 142 7.58 -0.83 20.26
CA LYS A 142 7.47 0.55 19.79
C LYS A 142 8.87 1.15 19.63
N ASN A 143 9.10 1.76 18.48
CA ASN A 143 10.34 2.44 18.14
C ASN A 143 10.03 3.83 17.55
N TYR A 144 11.07 4.59 17.19
CA TYR A 144 10.95 5.90 16.57
C TYR A 144 10.01 5.92 15.34
N PHE A 145 10.06 4.87 14.50
CA PHE A 145 9.21 4.80 13.31
C PHE A 145 7.73 4.56 13.63
N HIS A 146 7.37 4.00 14.78
CA HIS A 146 5.97 3.96 15.21
C HIS A 146 5.40 5.37 15.40
N TYR A 147 6.22 6.30 15.91
CA TYR A 147 5.84 7.70 16.05
C TYR A 147 5.73 8.39 14.68
N GLN A 148 6.65 8.11 13.75
CA GLN A 148 6.57 8.64 12.38
C GLN A 148 5.33 8.12 11.64
N ILE A 149 5.05 6.82 11.71
CA ILE A 149 3.86 6.21 11.10
C ILE A 149 2.57 6.82 11.66
N ARG A 150 2.52 7.15 12.95
CA ARG A 150 1.38 7.88 13.54
C ARG A 150 1.21 9.28 12.96
N LYS A 151 2.30 9.98 12.64
CA LYS A 151 2.23 11.28 11.94
C LYS A 151 1.71 11.11 10.53
N TRP A 152 2.12 10.06 9.82
CA TRP A 152 1.63 9.75 8.48
C TRP A 152 0.14 9.39 8.46
N MET A 153 -0.42 8.89 9.56
CA MET A 153 -1.86 8.65 9.71
C MET A 153 -2.67 9.92 10.01
N ASN A 154 -2.01 11.05 10.29
CA ASN A 154 -2.66 12.29 10.69
C ASN A 154 -2.58 13.33 9.57
N GLN A 155 -3.72 13.71 9.00
CA GLN A 155 -3.79 14.63 7.84
C GLN A 155 -2.98 15.91 8.02
N SER A 156 -3.05 16.53 9.20
CA SER A 156 -2.37 17.80 9.49
C SER A 156 -0.84 17.69 9.55
N ASN A 157 -0.31 16.47 9.71
CA ASN A 157 1.13 16.23 9.85
C ASN A 157 1.72 15.41 8.70
N ALA A 158 0.89 14.69 7.94
CA ALA A 158 1.33 13.69 6.99
C ALA A 158 2.23 14.26 5.90
N ASP A 159 1.85 15.37 5.27
CA ASP A 159 2.66 16.11 4.29
C ASP A 159 4.09 16.38 4.81
N LYS A 160 4.21 17.24 5.82
CA LYS A 160 5.51 17.66 6.37
C LYS A 160 6.36 16.47 6.82
N SER A 161 5.74 15.48 7.49
CA SER A 161 6.47 14.33 8.02
C SER A 161 6.92 13.33 6.94
N LYS A 162 6.15 13.14 5.87
CA LYS A 162 6.56 12.31 4.73
C LYS A 162 7.63 13.01 3.90
N GLY A 163 7.47 14.31 3.61
CA GLY A 163 8.50 15.11 2.93
C GLY A 163 9.84 15.07 3.69
N LEU A 164 9.82 15.31 5.00
CA LEU A 164 11.02 15.18 5.85
C LEU A 164 11.61 13.77 5.83
N PHE A 165 10.76 12.74 5.84
CA PHE A 165 11.24 11.35 5.78
C PHE A 165 11.90 11.02 4.44
N LEU A 166 11.41 11.54 3.32
CA LEU A 166 12.01 11.33 2.00
C LEU A 166 13.31 12.12 1.80
N LEU A 167 13.37 13.35 2.34
CA LEU A 167 14.49 14.27 2.09
C LEU A 167 15.60 14.21 3.13
N SER A 168 15.33 13.77 4.37
CA SER A 168 16.33 13.79 5.44
C SER A 168 17.46 12.77 5.22
N ASN A 169 18.71 13.21 5.37
CA ASN A 169 19.89 12.34 5.32
C ASN A 169 20.07 11.46 6.57
N SER A 170 19.34 11.73 7.66
CA SER A 170 19.42 10.93 8.90
C SER A 170 18.65 9.61 8.83
N VAL A 171 17.64 9.53 7.95
CA VAL A 171 16.69 8.40 7.87
C VAL A 171 17.38 7.06 7.62
N PRO A 172 18.38 6.92 6.72
CA PRO A 172 19.15 5.68 6.58
C PRO A 172 19.75 5.16 7.90
N ALA A 173 20.37 6.05 8.68
CA ALA A 173 21.00 5.68 9.94
C ALA A 173 19.97 5.35 11.04
N GLU A 174 18.83 6.04 11.04
CA GLU A 174 17.70 5.77 11.94
C GLU A 174 17.04 4.42 11.61
N ALA A 175 16.78 4.16 10.32
CA ALA A 175 16.22 2.90 9.82
C ALA A 175 17.11 1.71 10.19
N LYS A 176 18.42 1.83 9.96
CA LYS A 176 19.39 0.80 10.34
C LYS A 176 19.39 0.52 11.85
N ARG A 177 19.14 1.52 12.70
CA ARG A 177 19.04 1.34 14.15
C ARG A 177 17.73 0.69 14.58
N ALA A 178 16.60 1.11 14.00
CA ALA A 178 15.28 0.71 14.46
C ALA A 178 14.74 -0.59 13.84
N MET A 179 15.18 -0.96 12.64
CA MET A 179 14.70 -2.15 11.93
C MET A 179 15.12 -3.44 12.65
N TYR A 180 14.18 -4.39 12.79
CA TYR A 180 14.45 -5.70 13.39
C TYR A 180 15.62 -6.39 12.71
N PRO A 181 16.50 -7.13 13.43
CA PRO A 181 17.61 -7.86 12.81
C PRO A 181 17.17 -8.73 11.62
N GLY A 182 16.09 -9.49 11.79
CA GLY A 182 15.56 -10.33 10.71
C GLY A 182 15.07 -9.57 9.47
N TRP A 183 14.59 -8.34 9.65
CA TRP A 183 14.27 -7.44 8.54
C TRP A 183 15.52 -6.80 7.96
N LYS A 184 16.42 -6.32 8.81
CA LYS A 184 17.59 -5.54 8.42
C LYS A 184 18.49 -6.29 7.44
N GLU A 185 18.70 -7.57 7.69
CA GLU A 185 19.53 -8.42 6.82
C GLU A 185 18.91 -8.62 5.43
N VAL A 186 17.57 -8.64 5.33
CA VAL A 186 16.85 -8.93 4.08
C VAL A 186 16.46 -7.65 3.33
N CYS A 187 15.98 -6.66 4.07
CA CYS A 187 15.22 -5.52 3.57
C CYS A 187 15.98 -4.18 3.64
N MET A 188 17.15 -4.08 4.30
CA MET A 188 17.81 -2.78 4.43
C MET A 188 18.21 -2.18 3.08
N ASP A 189 18.82 -2.98 2.19
CA ASP A 189 19.21 -2.50 0.85
C ASP A 189 17.99 -2.15 -0.01
N LEU A 190 16.91 -2.94 0.10
CA LEU A 190 15.62 -2.66 -0.53
C LEU A 190 15.06 -1.33 -0.03
N PHE A 191 15.04 -1.12 1.30
CA PHE A 191 14.55 0.12 1.89
C PHE A 191 15.31 1.34 1.39
N LEU A 192 16.65 1.29 1.39
CA LEU A 192 17.47 2.42 0.96
C LEU A 192 17.24 2.76 -0.51
N GLN A 193 17.28 1.77 -1.39
CA GLN A 193 17.14 1.99 -2.83
C GLN A 193 15.71 2.32 -3.24
N PHE A 194 14.70 1.73 -2.58
CA PHE A 194 13.30 2.07 -2.87
C PHE A 194 12.97 3.47 -2.37
N ARG A 195 13.47 3.86 -1.18
CA ARG A 195 13.36 5.23 -0.70
C ARG A 195 14.01 6.22 -1.65
N GLU A 196 15.18 5.88 -2.21
CA GLU A 196 15.87 6.73 -3.19
C GLU A 196 15.00 6.97 -4.43
N ILE A 197 14.43 5.90 -5.00
CA ILE A 197 13.50 6.01 -6.14
C ILE A 197 12.34 6.94 -5.81
N VAL A 198 11.68 6.75 -4.67
CA VAL A 198 10.54 7.58 -4.26
C VAL A 198 10.96 9.02 -3.98
N ARG A 199 12.14 9.23 -3.39
CA ARG A 199 12.70 10.56 -3.15
C ARG A 199 12.93 11.30 -4.48
N ASP A 200 13.53 10.64 -5.46
CA ASP A 200 13.82 11.25 -6.76
C ASP A 200 12.53 11.64 -7.50
N VAL A 201 11.52 10.76 -7.49
CA VAL A 201 10.18 11.04 -8.05
C VAL A 201 9.53 12.21 -7.31
N TYR A 202 9.52 12.18 -5.98
CA TYR A 202 8.96 13.24 -5.15
C TYR A 202 9.61 14.59 -5.45
N SER A 203 10.94 14.67 -5.46
CA SER A 203 11.68 15.92 -5.72
C SER A 203 11.39 16.48 -7.11
N ARG A 204 11.32 15.62 -8.14
CA ARG A 204 10.94 16.07 -9.49
C ARG A 204 9.51 16.60 -9.55
N LYS A 205 8.55 15.90 -8.94
CA LYS A 205 7.15 16.36 -8.87
C LYS A 205 7.02 17.65 -8.04
N GLU A 206 7.80 17.79 -6.98
CA GLU A 206 7.83 18.99 -6.13
C GLU A 206 8.30 20.23 -6.91
N CYS A 207 9.31 20.10 -7.79
CA CYS A 207 9.73 21.19 -8.66
C CYS A 207 8.64 21.66 -9.63
N LEU A 208 7.76 20.76 -10.05
CA LEU A 208 6.68 21.02 -11.02
C LEU A 208 5.33 21.30 -10.33
N LEU A 209 5.29 21.35 -9.00
CA LEU A 209 4.03 21.41 -8.24
C LEU A 209 3.23 22.69 -8.55
N TYR A 210 3.93 23.77 -8.84
CA TYR A 210 3.35 25.09 -9.12
C TYR A 210 3.11 25.33 -10.62
N ASP A 211 3.53 24.41 -11.49
CA ASP A 211 3.38 24.56 -12.93
C ASP A 211 1.94 24.26 -13.31
N GLU A 212 1.20 25.23 -13.83
CA GLU A 212 -0.18 25.05 -14.33
C GLU A 212 -0.16 24.98 -15.85
N PRO A 213 -0.24 23.77 -16.45
CA PRO A 213 -0.31 23.65 -17.90
C PRO A 213 -1.59 24.30 -18.42
N GLU A 214 -1.47 25.07 -19.49
CA GLU A 214 -2.63 25.60 -20.18
C GLU A 214 -3.46 24.44 -20.79
N PRO A 215 -4.80 24.55 -20.83
CA PRO A 215 -5.63 23.61 -21.56
C PRO A 215 -5.25 23.54 -23.05
N LEU A 216 -5.24 22.34 -23.61
CA LEU A 216 -5.11 22.12 -25.05
C LEU A 216 -6.39 22.56 -25.79
N GLU A 217 -6.32 22.63 -27.13
CA GLU A 217 -7.45 23.03 -27.98
C GLU A 217 -8.70 22.15 -27.80
N ASP A 218 -8.52 20.89 -27.38
CA ASP A 218 -9.62 19.95 -27.09
C ASP A 218 -10.21 20.11 -25.68
N GLY A 219 -9.74 21.09 -24.91
CA GLY A 219 -10.16 21.38 -23.54
C GLY A 219 -9.50 20.48 -22.48
N THR A 220 -8.60 19.58 -22.86
CA THR A 220 -7.87 18.74 -21.89
C THR A 220 -6.69 19.49 -21.30
N THR A 221 -6.46 19.36 -20.00
CA THR A 221 -5.25 19.89 -19.36
C THR A 221 -4.19 18.79 -19.26
N PRO A 222 -2.98 18.99 -19.82
CA PRO A 222 -1.90 18.04 -19.69
C PRO A 222 -1.57 17.74 -18.22
N ASN A 223 -1.13 16.51 -17.92
CA ASN A 223 -0.61 16.21 -16.59
C ASN A 223 0.68 17.01 -16.36
N ARG A 224 0.72 17.85 -15.32
CA ARG A 224 1.93 18.63 -14.97
C ARG A 224 3.18 17.77 -14.71
N PHE A 225 3.00 16.50 -14.37
CA PHE A 225 4.10 15.55 -14.14
C PHE A 225 4.45 14.70 -15.37
N SER A 226 4.01 15.07 -16.58
CA SER A 226 4.27 14.29 -17.80
C SER A 226 5.75 13.97 -18.02
N GLU A 227 6.65 14.91 -17.73
CA GLU A 227 8.09 14.69 -17.80
C GLU A 227 8.61 13.69 -16.75
N VAL A 228 7.96 13.59 -15.59
CA VAL A 228 8.27 12.58 -14.56
C VAL A 228 7.82 11.19 -14.99
N LEU A 229 6.74 11.13 -15.77
CA LEU A 229 6.11 9.88 -16.20
C LEU A 229 6.82 9.21 -17.38
N LYS A 230 7.76 9.87 -18.05
CA LYS A 230 8.56 9.27 -19.14
C LYS A 230 9.38 8.07 -18.69
N ASP A 231 9.79 8.04 -17.42
CA ASP A 231 10.67 7.01 -16.87
C ASP A 231 9.92 5.89 -16.13
N VAL A 232 8.59 5.80 -16.29
CA VAL A 232 7.73 4.89 -15.50
C VAL A 232 8.16 3.43 -15.61
N ASP A 233 8.45 2.94 -16.81
CA ASP A 233 8.86 1.55 -17.01
C ASP A 233 10.18 1.23 -16.31
N ASP A 234 11.12 2.17 -16.32
CA ASP A 234 12.39 2.05 -15.60
C ASP A 234 12.18 2.08 -14.08
N VAL A 235 11.25 2.89 -13.59
CA VAL A 235 10.87 2.89 -12.17
C VAL A 235 10.33 1.52 -11.76
N TYR A 236 9.37 0.94 -12.49
CA TYR A 236 8.86 -0.40 -12.18
C TYR A 236 9.95 -1.46 -12.24
N LYS A 237 10.77 -1.45 -13.30
CA LYS A 237 11.88 -2.38 -13.48
C LYS A 237 12.84 -2.34 -12.29
N ARG A 238 13.23 -1.13 -11.85
CA ARG A 238 14.09 -0.95 -10.68
C ARG A 238 13.43 -1.50 -9.42
N VAL A 239 12.18 -1.09 -9.13
CA VAL A 239 11.46 -1.55 -7.93
C VAL A 239 11.32 -3.08 -7.91
N LEU A 240 10.86 -3.70 -8.99
CA LEU A 240 10.74 -5.16 -9.08
C LEU A 240 12.08 -5.87 -8.89
N THR A 241 13.16 -5.33 -9.48
CA THR A 241 14.52 -5.87 -9.29
C THR A 241 14.95 -5.83 -7.82
N LEU A 242 14.64 -4.74 -7.11
CA LEU A 242 14.95 -4.64 -5.67
C LEU A 242 14.19 -5.70 -4.86
N PHE A 243 12.92 -5.92 -5.16
CA PHE A 243 12.11 -6.95 -4.51
C PHE A 243 12.59 -8.37 -4.83
N ASP A 244 12.97 -8.65 -6.07
CA ASP A 244 13.53 -9.94 -6.47
C ASP A 244 14.85 -10.23 -5.73
N GLY A 245 15.71 -9.21 -5.59
CA GLY A 245 16.95 -9.31 -4.81
C GLY A 245 16.70 -9.55 -3.31
N ALA A 246 15.77 -8.83 -2.69
CA ALA A 246 15.40 -9.03 -1.29
C ALA A 246 14.76 -10.40 -1.05
N LEU A 247 13.90 -10.85 -1.96
CA LEU A 247 13.25 -12.16 -1.88
C LEU A 247 14.27 -13.30 -1.99
N LYS A 248 15.26 -13.17 -2.88
CA LYS A 248 16.38 -14.12 -2.94
C LYS A 248 17.12 -14.22 -1.61
N LYS A 249 17.45 -13.09 -0.98
CA LYS A 249 18.07 -13.09 0.36
C LYS A 249 17.21 -13.77 1.43
N ALA A 250 15.89 -13.55 1.39
CA ALA A 250 14.96 -14.19 2.32
C ALA A 250 14.93 -15.72 2.15
N LEU A 251 14.91 -16.19 0.91
CA LEU A 251 14.93 -17.61 0.56
C LEU A 251 16.25 -18.27 0.97
N ASP A 252 17.39 -17.67 0.62
CA ASP A 252 18.73 -18.18 0.96
C ASP A 252 18.87 -18.37 2.48
N ARG A 253 18.30 -17.46 3.28
CA ARG A 253 18.27 -17.56 4.75
C ARG A 253 17.34 -18.65 5.25
N SER A 254 16.16 -18.79 4.67
CA SER A 254 15.19 -19.85 5.02
C SER A 254 15.84 -21.24 4.87
N VAL A 255 16.58 -21.45 3.78
CA VAL A 255 17.35 -22.67 3.52
C VAL A 255 18.47 -22.85 4.56
N ALA A 256 19.26 -21.81 4.84
CA ALA A 256 20.34 -21.90 5.83
C ALA A 256 19.85 -22.25 7.24
N ASN A 257 18.71 -21.71 7.66
CA ASN A 257 18.10 -22.04 8.95
C ASN A 257 17.65 -23.51 9.02
N GLN A 258 17.02 -24.03 7.95
CA GLN A 258 16.59 -25.42 7.89
C GLN A 258 17.77 -26.41 7.95
N LEU A 259 18.91 -26.06 7.34
CA LEU A 259 20.13 -26.87 7.41
C LEU A 259 20.73 -26.89 8.82
N ASN A 260 20.72 -25.75 9.52
CA ASN A 260 21.25 -25.66 10.89
C ASN A 260 20.36 -26.42 11.90
N ASP A 261 19.04 -26.37 11.73
CA ASP A 261 18.09 -27.11 12.58
C ASP A 261 18.15 -28.64 12.35
N GLY A 262 18.60 -29.08 11.17
CA GLY A 262 18.76 -30.50 10.81
C GLY A 262 20.06 -31.17 11.29
N VAL A 263 21.00 -30.42 11.86
CA VAL A 263 22.32 -30.94 12.32
C VAL A 263 22.34 -31.30 13.82
N SER A 264 21.24 -31.10 14.54
CA SER A 264 21.13 -31.54 15.94
C SER A 264 20.42 -32.89 16.04
N ILE A 265 21.16 -34.00 15.89
CA ILE A 265 21.07 -35.31 16.58
C ILE A 265 22.16 -36.21 15.96
N ASP A 266 23.24 -36.48 16.69
CA ASP A 266 23.53 -37.81 17.26
C ASP A 266 24.91 -37.83 17.94
N SER A 267 24.91 -37.78 19.28
CA SER A 267 25.96 -38.32 20.16
C SER A 267 25.59 -38.02 21.60
N THR A 268 24.78 -38.89 22.19
CA THR A 268 24.98 -39.49 23.53
C THR A 268 23.73 -40.30 23.87
N ALA A 269 23.71 -41.53 23.39
CA ALA A 269 22.85 -42.55 23.94
C ALA A 269 23.27 -42.83 25.39
N ASN A 270 22.34 -42.68 26.33
CA ASN A 270 22.39 -43.39 27.61
C ASN A 270 20.96 -43.79 28.00
N PRO A 271 20.67 -45.09 28.24
CA PRO A 271 19.31 -45.54 28.51
C PRO A 271 19.01 -45.49 30.02
N GLY A 272 17.87 -44.93 30.39
CA GLY A 272 17.34 -44.93 31.76
C GLY A 272 15.88 -44.48 31.82
N PRO A 273 15.09 -44.93 32.80
CA PRO A 273 13.86 -45.68 32.51
C PRO A 273 12.56 -44.87 32.52
N ILE A 274 11.57 -45.51 31.89
CA ILE A 274 10.15 -45.18 31.75
C ILE A 274 9.51 -44.80 33.09
N GLN A 275 8.83 -43.64 33.11
CA GLN A 275 7.68 -43.40 33.97
C GLN A 275 6.56 -42.69 33.19
N ASP A 276 5.40 -43.34 33.19
CA ASP A 276 4.11 -42.85 32.71
C ASP A 276 3.62 -41.64 33.53
N ALA A 277 3.12 -40.61 32.87
CA ALA A 277 2.01 -39.78 33.36
C ALA A 277 1.43 -38.86 32.26
N ALA A 278 0.26 -39.29 31.79
CA ALA A 278 -0.90 -38.59 31.25
C ALA A 278 -0.97 -37.04 31.09
N LEU A 279 -1.78 -36.70 30.07
CA LEU A 279 -2.71 -35.56 29.91
C LEU A 279 -2.29 -34.37 29.01
N GLU A 280 -2.79 -34.46 27.78
CA GLU A 280 -3.09 -33.36 26.88
C GLU A 280 -3.85 -32.22 27.58
N GLN A 281 -3.40 -30.98 27.34
CA GLN A 281 -4.30 -29.83 27.29
C GLN A 281 -3.93 -28.90 26.14
N SER A 282 -4.83 -28.87 25.17
CA SER A 282 -4.90 -27.92 24.05
C SER A 282 -4.89 -26.48 24.56
N ARG A 283 -3.81 -25.72 24.27
CA ARG A 283 -3.81 -24.26 24.45
C ARG A 283 -4.46 -23.59 23.24
N VAL A 284 -5.76 -23.33 23.39
CA VAL A 284 -6.50 -22.34 22.59
C VAL A 284 -5.80 -20.99 22.73
N ARG A 285 -5.28 -20.43 21.64
CA ARG A 285 -4.76 -19.05 21.60
C ARG A 285 -5.93 -18.06 21.45
N PRO A 286 -5.91 -16.88 22.10
CA PRO A 286 -7.00 -15.92 22.01
C PRO A 286 -7.04 -15.26 20.62
N ARG A 287 -8.26 -15.13 20.10
CA ARG A 287 -8.61 -14.36 18.90
C ARG A 287 -8.04 -12.95 18.95
N THR A 288 -7.36 -12.55 17.88
CA THR A 288 -6.90 -11.19 17.60
C THR A 288 -8.09 -10.23 17.48
N ARG A 289 -8.02 -9.09 18.17
CA ARG A 289 -8.89 -7.93 17.89
C ARG A 289 -8.41 -7.30 16.59
N SER A 290 -9.11 -7.60 15.50
CA SER A 290 -9.11 -6.81 14.27
C SER A 290 -9.32 -5.33 14.61
N ILE A 291 -8.50 -4.46 14.03
CA ILE A 291 -8.68 -3.01 14.05
C ILE A 291 -9.99 -2.73 13.31
N ARG A 292 -11.09 -2.66 14.06
CA ARG A 292 -12.38 -2.18 13.57
C ARG A 292 -12.20 -0.74 13.07
N ARG A 293 -12.49 -0.55 11.78
CA ARG A 293 -13.10 0.64 11.15
C ARG A 293 -13.34 1.80 12.14
N LEU A 294 -12.35 2.68 12.29
CA LEU A 294 -12.49 3.91 13.06
C LEU A 294 -13.31 4.90 12.23
N LYS A 295 -14.58 5.06 12.60
CA LYS A 295 -15.37 6.23 12.22
C LYS A 295 -14.75 7.44 12.91
N SER A 296 -14.59 8.53 12.16
CA SER A 296 -14.19 9.84 12.65
C SER A 296 -15.07 10.28 13.82
N ALA A 297 -14.44 10.86 14.84
CA ALA A 297 -15.11 11.52 15.94
C ALA A 297 -15.82 12.80 15.45
N PRO A 298 -17.00 13.15 15.96
CA PRO A 298 -17.62 14.44 15.69
C PRO A 298 -16.97 15.53 16.55
N GLU A 299 -16.82 16.72 15.96
CA GLU A 299 -16.35 17.95 16.61
C GLU A 299 -17.25 18.32 17.80
N GLU A 300 -16.62 18.66 18.93
CA GLU A 300 -17.28 19.34 20.04
C GLU A 300 -17.16 20.86 19.88
N VAL A 301 -18.30 21.55 20.01
CA VAL A 301 -18.40 22.99 20.31
C VAL A 301 -19.40 23.15 21.47
N PRO A 302 -19.20 24.07 22.44
CA PRO A 302 -19.62 23.85 23.82
C PRO A 302 -20.96 24.49 24.20
N GLY A 303 -21.58 23.88 25.23
CA GLY A 303 -22.35 24.60 26.26
C GLY A 303 -23.87 24.68 26.08
N GLY A 304 -24.62 24.08 27.00
CA GLY A 304 -26.06 24.35 27.16
C GLY A 304 -26.79 23.35 28.06
N SER A 305 -26.95 23.73 29.33
CA SER A 305 -27.66 23.00 30.39
C SER A 305 -29.17 22.80 30.11
N GLY A 306 -29.76 21.69 30.59
CA GLY A 306 -31.23 21.59 30.71
C GLY A 306 -31.81 20.18 30.83
N SER A 307 -32.15 19.77 32.06
CA SER A 307 -32.91 18.57 32.44
C SER A 307 -34.30 18.45 31.77
N ASN A 308 -34.74 17.23 31.40
CA ASN A 308 -35.85 16.53 32.08
C ASN A 308 -36.30 15.20 31.44
N LYS A 309 -36.74 14.30 32.34
CA LYS A 309 -37.52 13.06 32.17
C LYS A 309 -38.72 13.19 31.21
N ARG A 310 -38.97 12.16 30.40
CA ARG A 310 -40.18 11.30 30.49
C ARG A 310 -40.11 10.07 29.57
N ARG A 311 -40.84 9.05 30.00
CA ARG A 311 -40.93 7.67 29.51
C ARG A 311 -42.34 7.48 28.94
N THR A 312 -42.48 6.88 27.76
CA THR A 312 -43.69 6.12 27.37
C THR A 312 -43.39 5.20 26.18
N MET A 313 -43.84 3.95 26.32
CA MET A 313 -43.95 2.94 25.25
C MET A 313 -45.23 3.17 24.45
N GLU A 314 -45.26 2.81 23.16
CA GLU A 314 -46.05 1.66 22.65
C GLU A 314 -45.83 1.38 21.14
N SER A 315 -46.02 0.09 20.80
CA SER A 315 -46.28 -0.59 19.51
C SER A 315 -46.68 0.26 18.29
N GLY A 316 -46.38 -0.06 17.03
CA GLY A 316 -46.00 -1.30 16.36
C GLY A 316 -46.86 -1.45 15.10
N ASN A 317 -46.27 -1.58 13.90
CA ASN A 317 -46.80 -2.43 12.82
C ASN A 317 -45.85 -2.56 11.64
N ALA A 318 -45.92 -3.74 11.02
CA ALA A 318 -45.15 -4.22 9.89
C ALA A 318 -45.57 -3.58 8.55
N GLU A 319 -44.63 -3.53 7.59
CA GLU A 319 -44.70 -4.20 6.28
C GLU A 319 -43.65 -3.60 5.32
N SER A 320 -42.87 -4.47 4.69
CA SER A 320 -42.05 -4.15 3.52
C SER A 320 -42.93 -4.17 2.26
N PRO A 321 -42.53 -3.53 1.14
CA PRO A 321 -41.81 -4.34 0.16
C PRO A 321 -40.74 -3.62 -0.68
N THR A 322 -39.70 -4.40 -0.92
CA THR A 322 -38.83 -4.51 -2.10
C THR A 322 -39.26 -3.81 -3.40
N ARG A 323 -38.28 -3.13 -4.03
CA ARG A 323 -38.21 -2.89 -5.50
C ARG A 323 -36.72 -2.65 -5.91
N PRO A 324 -36.36 -2.72 -7.20
CA PRO A 324 -35.94 -3.95 -7.88
C PRO A 324 -34.50 -3.91 -8.43
N LYS A 325 -33.95 -5.09 -8.76
CA LYS A 325 -32.81 -5.27 -9.65
C LYS A 325 -33.09 -4.64 -11.04
N ARG A 326 -32.16 -3.83 -11.55
CA ARG A 326 -31.96 -3.55 -12.99
C ARG A 326 -30.45 -3.72 -13.25
N ALA A 327 -30.03 -4.82 -13.86
CA ALA A 327 -29.97 -5.07 -15.31
C ALA A 327 -28.82 -4.29 -15.98
N CYS A 328 -27.75 -5.02 -16.30
CA CYS A 328 -26.65 -4.59 -17.16
C CYS A 328 -27.17 -4.14 -18.53
N ILE A 329 -26.56 -3.08 -19.07
CA ILE A 329 -26.72 -2.62 -20.46
C ILE A 329 -25.47 -3.04 -21.25
N PRO A 330 -25.59 -3.38 -22.55
CA PRO A 330 -24.57 -4.11 -23.29
C PRO A 330 -23.38 -3.24 -23.73
N SER A 331 -22.25 -3.93 -23.85
CA SER A 331 -21.01 -3.57 -24.53
C SER A 331 -21.18 -2.72 -25.79
N ARG A 332 -20.55 -1.54 -25.83
CA ARG A 332 -20.09 -0.90 -27.07
C ARG A 332 -18.61 -1.15 -27.25
N VAL A 333 -18.26 -1.77 -28.38
CA VAL A 333 -16.90 -1.82 -28.92
C VAL A 333 -16.56 -0.44 -29.50
N PRO A 334 -15.36 0.11 -29.23
CA PRO A 334 -14.68 0.96 -30.19
C PRO A 334 -13.50 0.21 -30.83
N GLY A 335 -13.41 0.31 -32.15
CA GLY A 335 -12.36 -0.26 -32.99
C GLY A 335 -10.99 0.43 -32.85
N PRO A 336 -10.02 0.04 -33.70
CA PRO A 336 -8.60 0.25 -33.46
C PRO A 336 -8.14 1.62 -33.94
N SER A 337 -7.43 2.36 -33.09
CA SER A 337 -6.62 3.54 -33.42
C SER A 337 -5.60 3.75 -32.31
N ALA A 338 -4.35 4.14 -32.52
CA ALA A 338 -3.47 4.12 -33.67
C ALA A 338 -2.08 4.36 -33.05
N LEU A 339 -1.19 3.35 -33.07
CA LEU A 339 0.22 3.53 -32.73
C LEU A 339 1.01 3.03 -33.94
N SER A 340 1.23 3.90 -34.91
CA SER A 340 2.23 3.74 -35.97
C SER A 340 2.36 5.05 -36.76
N GLN A 341 3.61 5.37 -37.13
CA GLN A 341 4.08 6.44 -38.03
C GLN A 341 4.31 7.78 -37.28
N PHE A 342 5.53 8.30 -37.21
CA PHE A 342 6.37 8.75 -38.33
C PHE A 342 7.88 8.46 -38.16
N ALA A 343 8.55 8.10 -39.27
CA ALA A 343 9.88 8.59 -39.65
C ALA A 343 10.27 8.12 -41.08
N VAL A 344 9.91 8.92 -42.08
CA VAL A 344 10.60 9.11 -43.38
C VAL A 344 10.36 10.60 -43.65
N GLU A 345 11.36 11.47 -43.79
CA GLU A 345 12.31 11.71 -44.89
C GLU A 345 13.52 12.45 -44.28
N GLY A 346 14.77 12.40 -44.74
CA GLY A 346 15.31 12.46 -46.10
C GLY A 346 16.31 13.63 -46.17
N ASN A 347 17.30 13.52 -47.06
CA ASN A 347 18.32 14.51 -47.50
C ASN A 347 19.64 14.53 -46.68
N ASP A 348 20.86 14.55 -47.24
CA ASP A 348 21.36 14.79 -48.61
C ASP A 348 22.71 14.02 -48.82
N ASP A 349 23.10 13.91 -50.10
CA ASP A 349 24.33 13.41 -50.74
C ASP A 349 24.46 11.92 -51.13
#